data_AF-A0A7Y6ZL96-F1
#
_entry.id   AF-A0A7Y6ZL96-F1
#
_cell.length_a   1.000
_cell.length_b   1.000
_cell.length_c   1.000
_cell.angle_alpha   90.00
_cell.angle_beta   90.00
_cell.angle_gamma   90.00
#
_symmetry.space_group_name_H-M   'P 1'
#
loop_
_entity.id
_entity.type
_entity.pdbx_description
1 polymer ?
#
loop_
_entity_poly.entity_id
_entity_poly.type
_entity_poly.pdbx_seq_one_letter_code
_entity_poly.pdbx_strand_id
1 'polypeptide(L)' 'MYKNNTGGVWLSASTDIKNPLFGSAMLTCGSVQDTIAVD' A
#
# COMPACT_ATOMS: atom_id res chain seq x y z
N MET A 1 -3.43 4.72 -5.67
CA MET A 1 -4.46 5.37 -4.85
C MET A 1 -5.79 4.71 -5.13
N TYR A 2 -6.75 4.81 -4.21
CA TYR A 2 -8.07 4.12 -4.22
C TYR A 2 -8.75 4.07 -5.60
N LYS A 3 -9.09 2.87 -6.05
CA LYS A 3 -9.71 2.52 -7.34
C LYS A 3 -11.11 1.99 -7.08
N ASN A 4 -12.09 2.84 -6.78
CA ASN A 4 -13.50 2.44 -6.58
C ASN A 4 -13.67 1.23 -5.65
N ASN A 5 -13.00 1.24 -4.49
CA ASN A 5 -13.01 0.16 -3.49
C ASN A 5 -12.38 -1.17 -3.95
N THR A 6 -11.70 -1.20 -5.09
CA THR A 6 -10.92 -2.36 -5.57
C THR A 6 -9.45 -2.32 -5.15
N GLY A 7 -9.11 -1.46 -4.20
CA GLY A 7 -7.73 -1.24 -3.72
C GLY A 7 -7.02 -0.11 -4.47
N GLY A 8 -5.69 -0.06 -4.43
CA GLY A 8 -4.90 0.93 -5.14
C GLY A 8 -3.42 0.77 -4.85
N VAL A 9 -2.57 1.29 -5.75
CA VAL A 9 -1.10 1.26 -5.58
C VAL A 9 -0.60 2.63 -5.14
N TRP A 10 0.28 2.69 -4.14
CA TRP A 10 0.95 3.92 -3.73
C TRP A 10 2.41 3.61 -3.38
N LEU A 11 3.27 4.63 -3.48
CA LEU A 11 4.66 4.53 -3.06
C LEU A 11 4.76 4.70 -1.54
N SER A 12 5.61 3.89 -0.91
CA SER A 12 5.92 3.97 0.51
C SER A 12 7.42 3.88 0.70
N ALA A 13 7.96 4.67 1.63
CA ALA A 13 9.36 4.57 2.04
C ALA A 13 9.60 3.41 3.03
N SER A 14 8.54 2.82 3.58
CA SER A 14 8.59 1.65 4.47
C SER A 14 7.97 0.44 3.79
N THR A 15 8.52 -0.75 4.07
CA THR A 15 7.96 -2.05 3.67
C THR A 15 6.70 -2.42 4.44
N ASP A 16 6.39 -1.70 5.52
CA ASP A 16 5.13 -1.87 6.26
C ASP A 16 3.94 -1.53 5.37
N ILE A 17 3.06 -2.51 5.16
CA ILE A 17 1.85 -2.34 4.38
C ILE A 17 0.78 -1.69 5.27
N LYS A 18 0.61 -0.39 5.12
CA LYS A 18 -0.40 0.40 5.85
C LYS A 18 -1.28 1.12 4.86
N ASN A 19 -2.59 0.79 4.83
CA ASN A 19 -3.54 1.54 4.02
C ASN A 19 -3.85 2.89 4.71
N PRO A 20 -3.46 4.04 4.12
CA PRO A 20 -3.65 5.36 4.74
C PRO A 20 -5.13 5.81 4.79
N LEU A 21 -6.03 5.16 4.04
CA LEU A 21 -7.45 5.54 3.95
C LEU A 21 -8.34 4.79 4.95
N PHE A 22 -7.99 3.54 5.31
CA PHE A 22 -8.86 2.67 6.13
C PHE A 22 -8.28 2.30 7.50
N GLY A 23 -7.09 2.83 7.84
CA GLY A 23 -6.51 2.73 9.18
C GLY A 23 -6.40 1.28 9.68
N SER A 24 -6.98 1.01 10.85
CA SER A 24 -6.93 -0.30 11.50
C SER A 24 -7.82 -1.37 10.86
N ALA A 25 -8.75 -1.00 9.98
CA ALA A 25 -9.70 -1.94 9.36
C ALA A 25 -9.09 -2.77 8.22
N MET A 26 -7.88 -2.43 7.76
CA MET A 26 -7.19 -3.09 6.62
C MET A 26 -5.77 -3.60 6.96
N LEU A 27 -5.44 -3.79 8.24
CA LEU A 27 -4.09 -4.14 8.69
C LEU A 27 -3.52 -5.46 8.11
N THR A 28 -4.34 -6.26 7.42
CA THR A 28 -3.94 -7.57 6.89
C THR A 28 -4.06 -7.71 5.36
N CYS A 29 -4.54 -6.68 4.65
CA CYS A 29 -4.77 -6.78 3.20
C CYS A 29 -3.88 -5.82 2.40
N GLY A 30 -2.88 -6.41 1.73
CA GLY A 30 -2.01 -5.76 0.75
C GLY A 30 -0.72 -6.57 0.56
N SER A 31 0.02 -6.28 -0.52
CA SER A 31 1.32 -6.89 -0.80
C SER A 31 2.24 -5.88 -1.48
N VAL A 32 3.55 -6.00 -1.25
CA VAL A 32 4.56 -5.24 -2.00
C VAL A 32 4.52 -5.72 -3.45
N GLN A 33 4.31 -4.79 -4.39
CA GLN A 33 4.26 -5.10 -5.82
C GLN A 33 5.63 -4.94 -6.47
N ASP A 34 6.41 -3.95 -6.04
CA ASP A 34 7.74 -3.65 -6.59
C ASP A 34 8.59 -2.85 -5.59
N THR A 35 9.91 -2.82 -5.78
CA THR A 35 10.87 -2.02 -5.01
C THR A 35 11.77 -1.23 -5.95
N ILE A 36 11.83 0.09 -5.74
CA ILE A 36 12.67 0.98 -6.54
C ILE A 36 14.04 1.07 -5.87
N ALA A 37 15.07 0.56 -6.52
CA ALA A 37 16.47 0.85 -6.18
C ALA A 37 16.95 2.05 -6.98
N VAL A 38 17.79 2.89 -6.37
CA VAL A 38 18.49 3.98 -7.07
C VAL A 38 19.92 3.49 -7.26
N ASP A 39 20.28 3.19 -8.51
CA ASP A 39 21.64 2.87 -8.92
C ASP A 39 22.54 4.13 -8.98
#